data_AF-A0A5N6ZL38-F1
#
_entry.id   AF-A0A5N6ZL38-F1
#
_cell.length_a   1.000
_cell.length_b   1.000
_cell.length_c   1.000
_cell.angle_alpha   90.00
_cell.angle_beta   90.00
_cell.angle_gamma   90.00
#
_symmetry.space_group_name_H-M   'P 1'
#
loop_
_entity.id
_entity.type
_entity.pdbx_description
1 polymer ?
#
loop_
_entity_poly.entity_id
_entity_poly.type
_entity_poly.pdbx_seq_one_letter_code
_entity_poly.pdbx_strand_id
1 'polypeptide(L)'
;MDFHPSERPSEGDLFEFERWDRGYDAEDICCVICGAPSFVVVEEVRNRNLERYKWFVPQAIRAENYHYEKDWDIASLENHDLPLEVLGTDEIEIYGVHYGEQLSRLEPRRYGEHSSKLVHDLYTEYPYVTVHSECLDMMRRLVEYRQVLLSAGVTAGPKHPTTLSQLYEVFEQRLTRVLDGHPYGLKGAPYPRRVVEPHWYYFRDTNLFHNVAWAFGERKVYEYEMAPFPIPGLTQEILSYLRPLPPSLQGKPKLSLELEALPTEIQDMIYNNLHPFVNPGQTCTRALPSSLWRDMLFNRQILPWLWDLDISALQSYPVTPDAGNFLTYEADDVWDWELLVRTLAQVEVFEPGNPLQHAPLRLRNRRRIWRLLEEAEDEDIEEWLDSHVYKRK
;
A
#
# COMPACT_ATOMS: atom_id res chain seq x y z
N MET A 1 10.03 11.24 16.69
CA MET A 1 10.16 11.06 15.22
C MET A 1 10.44 12.43 14.66
N ASP A 2 11.62 12.61 14.06
CA ASP A 2 11.98 13.86 13.38
C ASP A 2 11.46 13.80 11.95
N PHE A 3 10.73 14.84 11.51
CA PHE A 3 10.22 14.90 10.14
C PHE A 3 11.36 15.08 9.14
N HIS A 4 11.27 14.39 8.01
CA HIS A 4 12.13 14.63 6.87
C HIS A 4 12.04 16.12 6.47
N PRO A 5 13.14 16.80 6.08
CA PRO A 5 13.12 18.23 5.77
C PRO A 5 12.07 18.64 4.73
N SER A 6 11.76 17.76 3.77
CA SER A 6 10.75 18.02 2.72
C SER A 6 9.30 17.88 3.19
N GLU A 7 9.06 17.40 4.41
CA GLU A 7 7.73 17.06 4.93
C GLU A 7 7.49 17.63 6.33
N ARG A 8 8.27 18.63 6.74
CA ARG A 8 8.02 19.32 8.00
C ARG A 8 6.62 19.93 7.96
N PRO A 9 5.71 19.51 8.87
CA PRO A 9 4.39 20.09 8.93
C PRO A 9 4.49 21.59 9.21
N SER A 10 3.60 22.38 8.62
CA SER A 10 3.48 23.79 8.97
C SER A 10 3.01 23.94 10.43
N GLU A 11 3.18 25.11 11.05
CA GLU A 11 2.66 25.33 12.42
C GLU A 11 1.15 25.08 12.51
N GLY A 12 0.39 25.32 11.44
CA GLY A 12 -1.05 25.04 11.37
C GLY A 12 -1.41 23.55 11.20
N ASP A 13 -0.45 22.73 10.73
CA ASP A 13 -0.60 21.28 10.60
C ASP A 13 -0.39 20.54 11.92
N LEU A 14 0.24 21.19 12.91
CA LEU A 14 0.42 20.67 14.25
C LEU A 14 -0.78 21.06 15.11
N PHE A 15 -1.62 20.07 15.44
CA PHE A 15 -2.72 20.26 16.37
C PHE A 15 -2.83 19.05 17.28
N GLU A 16 -3.15 19.32 18.54
CA GLU A 16 -3.57 18.29 19.48
C GLU A 16 -5.10 18.29 19.50
N PHE A 17 -5.69 17.11 19.28
CA PHE A 17 -7.13 16.92 19.32
C PHE A 17 -7.46 15.99 20.48
N GLU A 18 -8.01 16.55 21.55
CA GLU A 18 -8.54 15.76 22.65
C GLU A 18 -9.97 15.30 22.32
N ARG A 19 -10.15 13.98 22.20
CA ARG A 19 -11.45 13.39 21.91
C ARG A 19 -12.21 13.13 23.22
N TRP A 20 -13.37 13.79 23.39
CA TRP A 20 -14.23 13.60 24.57
C TRP A 20 -15.37 12.59 24.32
N ASP A 21 -15.77 12.37 23.06
CA ASP A 21 -16.94 11.57 22.69
C ASP A 21 -16.63 10.35 21.78
N ARG A 22 -17.32 9.23 22.03
CA ARG A 22 -17.14 7.95 21.33
C ARG A 22 -17.91 7.91 20.00
N GLY A 23 -17.20 8.03 18.87
CA GLY A 23 -17.63 7.62 17.52
C GLY A 23 -18.64 8.53 16.80
N TYR A 24 -18.33 8.96 15.57
CA TYR A 24 -19.32 9.39 14.58
C TYR A 24 -19.47 8.27 13.53
N ASP A 25 -20.67 8.07 12.99
CA ASP A 25 -21.03 6.89 12.17
C ASP A 25 -20.18 6.70 10.88
N ALA A 26 -19.70 7.78 10.23
CA ALA A 26 -18.86 7.68 9.02
C ALA A 26 -17.34 7.72 9.30
N GLU A 27 -16.94 8.00 10.54
CA GLU A 27 -15.55 8.00 11.00
C GLU A 27 -15.00 6.57 11.17
N ASP A 28 -15.92 5.61 11.22
CA ASP A 28 -15.68 4.18 11.38
C ASP A 28 -15.45 3.47 10.02
N ILE A 29 -15.73 4.15 8.89
CA ILE A 29 -15.52 3.59 7.55
C ILE A 29 -14.08 3.86 7.09
N CYS A 30 -13.31 2.79 7.02
CA CYS A 30 -11.92 2.81 6.61
C CYS A 30 -11.77 2.27 5.19
N CYS A 31 -10.75 2.76 4.49
CA CYS A 31 -10.28 2.15 3.27
C CYS A 31 -9.85 0.71 3.55
N VAL A 32 -10.44 -0.25 2.83
CA VAL A 32 -10.16 -1.68 3.03
C VAL A 32 -8.74 -2.10 2.66
N ILE A 33 -8.01 -1.25 1.92
CA ILE A 33 -6.62 -1.49 1.49
C ILE A 33 -5.59 -0.93 2.48
N CYS A 34 -5.82 0.26 3.05
CA CYS A 34 -4.79 0.96 3.83
C CYS A 34 -5.14 1.17 5.30
N GLY A 35 -6.39 0.90 5.68
CA GLY A 35 -6.92 1.08 7.03
C GLY A 35 -7.12 2.53 7.46
N ALA A 36 -6.77 3.52 6.62
CA ALA A 36 -7.02 4.93 6.91
C ALA A 36 -8.48 5.33 6.65
N PRO A 37 -9.01 6.36 7.33
CA PRO A 37 -10.41 6.73 7.23
C PRO A 37 -10.74 7.14 5.80
N SER A 38 -11.86 6.65 5.28
CA SER A 38 -12.37 7.09 3.98
C SER A 38 -12.95 8.51 4.05
N PHE A 39 -13.38 8.94 5.25
CA PHE A 39 -14.03 10.21 5.45
C PHE A 39 -13.48 10.92 6.70
N VAL A 40 -13.20 12.22 6.56
CA VAL A 40 -12.91 13.09 7.72
C VAL A 40 -14.21 13.72 8.19
N VAL A 41 -14.92 13.06 9.10
CA VAL A 41 -16.23 13.54 9.56
C VAL A 41 -16.16 14.47 10.77
N VAL A 42 -15.05 14.47 11.51
CA VAL A 42 -14.78 15.49 12.55
C VAL A 42 -14.76 16.87 11.89
N GLU A 43 -15.79 17.68 12.14
CA GLU A 43 -15.93 19.01 11.54
C GLU A 43 -14.71 19.89 11.83
N GLU A 44 -14.17 19.86 13.06
CA GLU A 44 -12.98 20.63 13.41
C GLU A 44 -11.76 20.25 12.55
N VAL A 45 -11.54 18.95 12.31
CA VAL A 45 -10.43 18.46 11.50
C VAL A 45 -10.66 18.80 10.02
N ARG A 46 -11.89 18.60 9.53
CA ARG A 46 -12.29 18.91 8.14
C ARG A 46 -12.13 20.40 7.84
N ASN A 47 -12.55 21.28 8.76
CA ASN A 47 -12.49 22.73 8.58
C ASN A 47 -11.06 23.27 8.55
N ARG A 48 -10.08 22.53 9.07
CA ARG A 48 -8.66 22.89 8.96
C ARG A 48 -8.09 22.72 7.55
N ASN A 49 -8.75 21.96 6.66
CA ASN A 49 -8.36 21.77 5.25
C ASN A 49 -6.87 21.39 5.08
N LEU A 50 -6.39 20.45 5.90
CA LEU A 50 -4.98 20.08 5.93
C LEU A 50 -4.59 19.29 4.68
N GLU A 51 -3.39 19.58 4.14
CA GLU A 51 -2.89 18.96 2.91
C GLU A 51 -2.82 17.44 2.99
N ARG A 52 -2.46 16.90 4.17
CA ARG A 52 -2.36 15.46 4.40
C ARG A 52 -3.70 14.72 4.28
N TYR A 53 -4.84 15.39 4.40
CA TYR A 53 -6.15 14.72 4.26
C TYR A 53 -6.72 14.77 2.85
N LYS A 54 -6.12 15.54 1.94
CA LYS A 54 -6.68 15.77 0.59
C LYS A 54 -6.71 14.52 -0.29
N TRP A 55 -5.84 13.54 -0.01
CA TRP A 55 -5.82 12.26 -0.74
C TRP A 55 -6.78 11.22 -0.16
N PHE A 56 -7.47 11.51 0.94
CA PHE A 56 -8.54 10.64 1.45
C PHE A 56 -9.80 10.82 0.60
N VAL A 57 -9.69 10.63 -0.72
CA VAL A 57 -10.80 10.71 -1.67
C VAL A 57 -11.43 9.33 -1.76
N PRO A 58 -12.65 9.15 -1.22
CA PRO A 58 -13.26 7.84 -1.11
C PRO A 58 -13.93 7.45 -2.44
N GLN A 59 -13.69 6.22 -2.84
CA GLN A 59 -14.43 5.50 -3.86
C GLN A 59 -15.00 4.23 -3.24
N ALA A 60 -15.98 3.62 -3.91
CA ALA A 60 -16.42 2.28 -3.56
C ALA A 60 -16.22 1.32 -4.72
N ILE A 61 -15.84 0.09 -4.40
CA ILE A 61 -15.59 -0.95 -5.39
C ILE A 61 -16.41 -2.20 -5.08
N ARG A 62 -16.80 -2.92 -6.14
CA ARG A 62 -17.46 -4.22 -6.06
C ARG A 62 -17.16 -5.04 -7.32
N ALA A 63 -16.87 -6.32 -7.18
CA ALA A 63 -16.78 -7.21 -8.33
C ALA A 63 -18.20 -7.55 -8.85
N GLU A 64 -18.45 -7.28 -10.13
CA GLU A 64 -19.76 -7.51 -10.75
C GLU A 64 -20.05 -9.01 -10.88
N ASN A 65 -21.25 -9.44 -10.48
CA ASN A 65 -21.70 -10.84 -10.51
C ASN A 65 -20.86 -11.80 -9.65
N TYR A 66 -20.03 -11.28 -8.76
CA TYR A 66 -19.30 -12.09 -7.80
C TYR A 66 -20.29 -12.80 -6.87
N HIS A 67 -20.03 -14.08 -6.63
CA HIS A 67 -20.76 -14.94 -5.71
C HIS A 67 -19.84 -16.02 -5.15
N TYR A 68 -20.01 -16.44 -3.91
CA TYR A 68 -19.29 -17.58 -3.33
C TYR A 68 -19.76 -18.89 -3.99
N GLU A 69 -18.90 -19.91 -4.01
CA GLU A 69 -19.22 -21.18 -4.66
C GLU A 69 -20.41 -21.93 -4.04
N LYS A 70 -20.73 -21.68 -2.75
CA LYS A 70 -21.90 -22.26 -2.09
C LYS A 70 -22.53 -21.27 -1.12
N ASP A 71 -23.87 -21.25 -1.07
CA ASP A 71 -24.70 -20.40 -0.20
C ASP A 71 -24.37 -20.45 1.31
N TRP A 72 -23.54 -21.40 1.76
CA TRP A 72 -23.14 -21.59 3.15
C TRP A 72 -21.63 -21.85 3.33
N ASP A 73 -20.89 -21.96 2.23
CA ASP A 73 -19.46 -22.27 2.19
C ASP A 73 -18.84 -21.09 1.44
N ILE A 74 -18.24 -20.16 2.19
CA ILE A 74 -17.61 -18.92 1.73
C ILE A 74 -16.29 -19.28 1.03
N ALA A 75 -16.35 -20.20 0.08
CA ALA A 75 -15.25 -20.65 -0.72
C ALA A 75 -15.09 -19.70 -1.90
N SER A 76 -13.87 -19.17 -2.03
CA SER A 76 -13.48 -18.25 -3.09
C SER A 76 -13.66 -18.88 -4.47
N LEU A 77 -14.06 -18.08 -5.47
CA LEU A 77 -14.19 -18.56 -6.85
C LEU A 77 -12.79 -18.80 -7.45
N GLU A 78 -12.49 -20.02 -7.89
CA GLU A 78 -11.20 -20.30 -8.52
C GLU A 78 -10.99 -19.45 -9.79
N ASN A 79 -9.85 -18.74 -9.85
CA ASN A 79 -9.32 -18.09 -11.07
C ASN A 79 -10.30 -17.18 -11.82
N HIS A 80 -11.02 -16.30 -11.13
CA HIS A 80 -11.95 -15.37 -11.75
C HIS A 80 -11.33 -13.99 -12.08
N ASP A 81 -11.82 -13.37 -13.15
CA ASP A 81 -11.50 -11.99 -13.57
C ASP A 81 -12.79 -11.23 -13.90
N LEU A 82 -13.58 -10.97 -12.85
CA LEU A 82 -14.83 -10.24 -12.97
C LEU A 82 -14.57 -8.74 -13.11
N PRO A 83 -15.41 -8.01 -13.88
CA PRO A 83 -15.36 -6.56 -13.93
C PRO A 83 -15.48 -5.95 -12.53
N LEU A 84 -14.64 -4.96 -12.24
CA LEU A 84 -14.73 -4.20 -10.99
C LEU A 84 -15.53 -2.92 -11.24
N GLU A 85 -16.73 -2.85 -10.67
CA GLU A 85 -17.52 -1.64 -10.62
C GLU A 85 -16.86 -0.64 -9.65
N VAL A 86 -16.76 0.63 -10.05
CA VAL A 86 -16.17 1.69 -9.25
C VAL A 86 -17.13 2.87 -9.18
N LEU A 87 -17.53 3.24 -7.97
CA LEU A 87 -18.41 4.37 -7.70
C LEU A 87 -17.62 5.55 -7.15
N GLY A 88 -17.96 6.75 -7.64
CA GLY A 88 -17.43 8.00 -7.10
C GLY A 88 -18.07 8.39 -5.76
N THR A 89 -17.48 9.38 -5.07
CA THR A 89 -17.97 9.86 -3.78
C THR A 89 -19.44 10.35 -3.81
N ASP A 90 -19.90 10.89 -4.94
CA ASP A 90 -21.27 11.38 -5.11
C ASP A 90 -22.30 10.26 -5.34
N GLU A 91 -21.85 9.02 -5.54
CA GLU A 91 -22.69 7.87 -5.84
C GLU A 91 -22.82 6.89 -4.67
N ILE A 92 -21.98 7.02 -3.65
CA ILE A 92 -21.92 6.09 -2.52
C ILE A 92 -22.85 6.51 -1.40
N GLU A 93 -23.49 5.53 -0.76
CA GLU A 93 -24.28 5.74 0.45
C GLU A 93 -23.57 5.15 1.67
N ILE A 94 -23.65 5.86 2.80
CA ILE A 94 -23.14 5.40 4.09
C ILE A 94 -24.31 5.25 5.04
N TYR A 95 -24.31 4.17 5.80
CA TYR A 95 -25.35 3.96 6.79
C TYR A 95 -25.27 5.01 7.91
N GLY A 96 -26.42 5.62 8.24
CA GLY A 96 -26.49 6.65 9.29
C GLY A 96 -25.91 8.00 8.90
N VAL A 97 -25.27 8.12 7.73
CA VAL A 97 -24.65 9.36 7.22
C VAL A 97 -25.09 9.60 5.78
N HIS A 98 -26.00 10.54 5.56
CA HIS A 98 -26.31 11.01 4.21
C HIS A 98 -25.54 12.29 3.91
N TYR A 99 -24.73 12.25 2.86
CA TYR A 99 -24.21 13.44 2.21
C TYR A 99 -25.37 14.07 1.41
N GLY A 100 -25.75 15.31 1.74
CA GLY A 100 -26.58 16.10 0.83
C GLY A 100 -25.82 16.47 -0.46
N GLU A 101 -26.49 17.07 -1.44
CA GLU A 101 -25.96 17.47 -2.77
C GLU A 101 -24.68 18.33 -2.74
N GLN A 102 -24.22 18.76 -1.57
CA GLN A 102 -22.91 19.32 -1.31
C GLN A 102 -22.39 18.74 0.01
N LEU A 103 -21.09 18.39 0.05
CA LEU A 103 -20.31 17.95 1.23
C LEU A 103 -20.42 18.86 2.49
N SER A 104 -21.25 19.89 2.46
CA SER A 104 -21.48 20.89 3.51
C SER A 104 -22.58 20.51 4.51
N ARG A 105 -23.39 19.47 4.29
CA ARG A 105 -24.44 19.05 5.23
C ARG A 105 -24.51 17.53 5.41
N LEU A 106 -24.21 17.11 6.65
CA LEU A 106 -24.49 15.77 7.17
C LEU A 106 -25.90 15.82 7.77
N GLU A 107 -26.91 15.29 7.09
CA GLU A 107 -28.26 15.14 7.66
C GLU A 107 -28.64 13.64 7.71
N PRO A 108 -28.97 13.06 8.87
CA PRO A 108 -29.40 11.66 8.94
C PRO A 108 -30.80 11.46 8.33
N ARG A 109 -31.00 10.46 7.44
CA ARG A 109 -32.34 9.96 7.07
C ARG A 109 -32.73 8.77 7.94
N ARG A 110 -34.03 8.49 8.02
CA ARG A 110 -34.59 7.34 8.72
C ARG A 110 -34.47 6.05 7.88
N TYR A 111 -33.76 5.06 8.42
CA TYR A 111 -33.93 3.58 8.46
C TYR A 111 -34.80 2.77 7.45
N GLY A 112 -35.46 3.34 6.44
CA GLY A 112 -36.52 2.63 5.69
C GLY A 112 -36.17 2.13 4.29
N GLU A 113 -35.30 2.82 3.56
CA GLU A 113 -34.97 2.53 2.16
C GLU A 113 -33.50 2.89 1.92
N HIS A 114 -32.60 1.94 2.16
CA HIS A 114 -31.21 2.06 1.73
C HIS A 114 -31.13 1.70 0.25
N SER A 115 -30.36 2.45 -0.55
CA SER A 115 -30.16 2.06 -1.96
C SER A 115 -29.23 0.86 -2.07
N SER A 116 -29.16 0.28 -3.28
CA SER A 116 -28.21 -0.78 -3.60
C SER A 116 -26.74 -0.35 -3.56
N LYS A 117 -26.43 0.92 -3.29
CA LYS A 117 -25.07 1.51 -3.29
C LYS A 117 -24.54 1.81 -1.87
N LEU A 118 -25.13 1.19 -0.85
CA LEU A 118 -24.66 1.26 0.52
C LEU A 118 -23.29 0.57 0.66
N VAL A 119 -22.30 1.28 1.18
CA VAL A 119 -20.96 0.73 1.41
C VAL A 119 -20.88 0.00 2.74
N HIS A 120 -20.03 -1.03 2.79
CA HIS A 120 -19.76 -1.88 3.95
C HIS A 120 -21.01 -2.56 4.54
N ASP A 121 -22.06 -2.76 3.74
CA ASP A 121 -23.30 -3.39 4.20
C ASP A 121 -23.10 -4.89 4.50
N LEU A 122 -22.90 -5.26 5.77
CA LEU A 122 -22.70 -6.65 6.18
C LEU A 122 -23.91 -7.56 5.91
N TYR A 123 -25.09 -7.02 5.63
CA TYR A 123 -26.26 -7.82 5.25
C TYR A 123 -26.35 -8.07 3.75
N THR A 124 -25.54 -7.36 2.96
CA THR A 124 -25.37 -7.63 1.54
C THR A 124 -24.28 -8.68 1.39
N GLU A 125 -24.56 -9.74 0.62
CA GLU A 125 -23.67 -10.89 0.44
C GLU A 125 -22.30 -10.49 -0.18
N TYR A 126 -22.25 -9.38 -0.91
CA TYR A 126 -21.06 -8.80 -1.55
C TYR A 126 -21.14 -7.27 -1.51
N PRO A 127 -20.80 -6.65 -0.37
CA PRO A 127 -21.00 -5.22 -0.21
C PRO A 127 -20.02 -4.44 -1.10
N TYR A 128 -20.43 -3.23 -1.45
CA TYR A 128 -19.46 -2.24 -1.89
C TYR A 128 -18.49 -1.95 -0.74
N VAL A 129 -17.20 -2.01 -0.99
CA VAL A 129 -16.18 -1.66 0.01
C VAL A 129 -15.52 -0.34 -0.35
N THR A 130 -15.20 0.49 0.64
CA THR A 130 -14.54 1.77 0.38
C THR A 130 -13.04 1.61 0.19
N VAL A 131 -12.50 2.35 -0.76
CA VAL A 131 -11.07 2.49 -1.03
C VAL A 131 -10.74 3.96 -1.26
N HIS A 132 -9.50 4.37 -0.99
CA HIS A 132 -9.02 5.66 -1.50
C HIS A 132 -8.66 5.52 -2.97
N SER A 133 -8.89 6.57 -3.78
CA SER A 133 -8.54 6.56 -5.21
C SER A 133 -7.09 6.16 -5.46
N GLU A 134 -6.17 6.65 -4.63
CA GLU A 134 -4.75 6.37 -4.71
C GLU A 134 -4.46 4.91 -4.36
N CYS A 135 -5.18 4.33 -3.39
CA CYS A 135 -5.05 2.91 -3.07
C CYS A 135 -5.54 2.03 -4.22
N LEU A 136 -6.65 2.40 -4.88
CA LEU A 136 -7.17 1.71 -6.06
C LEU A 136 -6.19 1.78 -7.24
N ASP A 137 -5.55 2.92 -7.47
CA ASP A 137 -4.54 3.07 -8.52
C ASP A 137 -3.28 2.24 -8.23
N MET A 138 -2.86 2.13 -6.96
CA MET A 138 -1.77 1.23 -6.58
C MET A 138 -2.16 -0.24 -6.78
N MET A 139 -3.40 -0.60 -6.45
CA MET A 139 -3.94 -1.94 -6.68
C MET A 139 -3.90 -2.31 -8.17
N ARG A 140 -4.33 -1.40 -9.07
CA ARG A 140 -4.25 -1.57 -10.53
C ARG A 140 -2.82 -1.79 -11.01
N ARG A 141 -1.87 -1.00 -10.53
CA ARG A 141 -0.45 -1.14 -10.88
C ARG A 141 0.14 -2.49 -10.47
N LEU A 142 -0.24 -3.00 -9.30
CA LEU A 142 0.18 -4.33 -8.86
C LEU A 142 -0.39 -5.42 -9.77
N VAL A 143 -1.68 -5.33 -10.11
CA VAL A 143 -2.33 -6.27 -11.04
C VAL A 143 -1.64 -6.24 -12.41
N GLU A 144 -1.41 -5.05 -12.98
CA GLU A 144 -0.67 -4.90 -14.25
C GLU A 144 0.71 -5.56 -14.19
N TYR A 145 1.46 -5.32 -13.11
CA TYR A 145 2.76 -5.94 -12.90
C TYR A 145 2.68 -7.47 -12.82
N ARG A 146 1.72 -8.01 -12.04
CA ARG A 146 1.50 -9.47 -11.94
C ARG A 146 1.13 -10.08 -13.30
N GLN A 147 0.32 -9.40 -14.10
CA GLN A 147 -0.06 -9.86 -15.45
C GLN A 147 1.13 -9.89 -16.43
N VAL A 148 2.03 -8.91 -16.34
CA VAL A 148 3.29 -8.92 -17.11
C VAL A 148 4.16 -10.13 -16.71
N LEU A 149 4.29 -10.39 -15.41
CA LEU A 149 5.03 -11.54 -14.89
C LEU A 149 4.43 -12.88 -15.35
N LEU A 150 3.10 -13.04 -15.26
CA LEU A 150 2.40 -14.23 -15.72
C LEU A 150 2.61 -14.47 -17.22
N SER A 151 2.54 -13.40 -18.02
CA SER A 151 2.80 -13.45 -19.47
C SER A 151 4.25 -13.86 -19.78
N ALA A 152 5.18 -13.55 -18.87
CA ALA A 152 6.58 -13.95 -18.94
C ALA A 152 6.85 -15.36 -18.35
N GLY A 153 5.81 -16.08 -17.93
CA GLY A 153 5.92 -17.44 -17.36
C GLY A 153 6.31 -17.50 -15.89
N VAL A 154 6.29 -16.37 -15.17
CA VAL A 154 6.50 -16.33 -13.73
C VAL A 154 5.17 -16.64 -13.04
N THR A 155 5.12 -17.74 -12.30
CA THR A 155 3.91 -18.13 -11.56
C THR A 155 3.74 -17.27 -10.32
N ALA A 156 2.59 -16.59 -10.21
CA ALA A 156 2.10 -16.18 -8.91
C ALA A 156 1.74 -17.45 -8.10
N GLY A 157 2.08 -17.50 -6.81
CA GLY A 157 1.63 -18.59 -5.95
C GLY A 157 0.09 -18.72 -5.99
N PRO A 158 -0.48 -19.91 -5.79
CA PRO A 158 -1.90 -20.18 -6.04
C PRO A 158 -2.86 -19.33 -5.18
N LYS A 159 -2.37 -18.82 -4.05
CA LYS A 159 -3.15 -17.95 -3.14
C LYS A 159 -3.04 -16.46 -3.45
N HIS A 160 -2.16 -16.05 -4.36
CA HIS A 160 -1.97 -14.62 -4.63
C HIS A 160 -2.93 -14.11 -5.71
N PRO A 161 -3.75 -13.09 -5.41
CA PRO A 161 -4.64 -12.47 -6.38
C PRO A 161 -3.89 -11.95 -7.61
N THR A 162 -4.39 -12.24 -8.80
CA THR A 162 -3.82 -11.79 -10.08
C THR A 162 -4.73 -10.80 -10.80
N THR A 163 -5.96 -10.63 -10.33
CA THR A 163 -6.98 -9.75 -10.90
C THR A 163 -7.50 -8.76 -9.85
N LEU A 164 -8.20 -7.72 -10.29
CA LEU A 164 -8.81 -6.74 -9.40
C LEU A 164 -9.97 -7.32 -8.58
N SER A 165 -10.73 -8.26 -9.16
CA SER A 165 -11.85 -8.92 -8.49
C SER A 165 -11.39 -9.88 -7.39
N GLN A 166 -10.30 -10.62 -7.62
CA GLN A 166 -9.67 -11.44 -6.57
C GLN A 166 -9.13 -10.58 -5.42
N LEU A 167 -8.55 -9.41 -5.70
CA LEU A 167 -8.14 -8.48 -4.63
C LEU A 167 -9.36 -7.92 -3.87
N TYR A 168 -10.44 -7.59 -4.58
CA TYR A 168 -11.69 -7.17 -3.95
C TYR A 168 -12.22 -8.24 -3.00
N GLU A 169 -12.26 -9.51 -3.41
CA GLU A 169 -12.68 -10.65 -2.58
C GLU A 169 -11.88 -10.70 -1.28
N VAL A 170 -10.55 -10.64 -1.34
CA VAL A 170 -9.70 -10.63 -0.13
C VAL A 170 -10.05 -9.46 0.78
N PHE A 171 -10.19 -8.24 0.25
CA PHE A 171 -10.46 -7.05 1.05
C PHE A 171 -11.90 -6.99 1.61
N GLU A 172 -12.86 -7.56 0.90
CA GLU A 172 -14.24 -7.69 1.34
C GLU A 172 -14.35 -8.73 2.47
N GLN A 173 -13.66 -9.86 2.36
CA GLN A 173 -13.61 -10.87 3.42
C GLN A 173 -13.06 -10.33 4.75
N ARG A 174 -12.04 -9.45 4.70
CA ARG A 174 -11.51 -8.74 5.88
C ARG A 174 -12.55 -7.89 6.62
N LEU A 175 -13.66 -7.59 5.97
CA LEU A 175 -14.81 -6.87 6.54
C LEU A 175 -15.92 -7.84 6.98
N THR A 176 -16.34 -8.74 6.09
CA THR A 176 -17.60 -9.49 6.24
C THR A 176 -17.46 -10.77 7.05
N ARG A 177 -16.29 -11.41 7.07
CA ARG A 177 -16.08 -12.68 7.79
C ARG A 177 -15.84 -12.49 9.29
N VAL A 178 -15.74 -11.25 9.74
CA VAL A 178 -15.35 -10.87 11.09
C VAL A 178 -16.59 -10.55 11.92
N LEU A 179 -17.44 -11.57 12.12
CA LEU A 179 -18.77 -11.37 12.69
C LEU A 179 -18.81 -11.42 14.22
N ASP A 180 -17.84 -12.02 14.90
CA ASP A 180 -17.89 -12.24 16.36
C ASP A 180 -16.73 -11.58 17.12
N GLY A 181 -17.06 -10.81 18.17
CA GLY A 181 -16.07 -10.29 19.13
C GLY A 181 -15.30 -9.04 18.70
N HIS A 182 -15.58 -8.48 17.54
CA HIS A 182 -15.09 -7.17 17.11
C HIS A 182 -15.83 -6.03 17.83
N PRO A 183 -15.17 -4.87 18.05
CA PRO A 183 -15.91 -3.68 18.41
C PRO A 183 -16.80 -3.30 17.22
N TYR A 184 -18.05 -3.76 17.25
CA TYR A 184 -19.14 -3.15 16.48
C TYR A 184 -19.14 -1.65 16.75
N GLY A 185 -19.74 -0.87 15.84
CA GLY A 185 -19.97 0.58 15.93
C GLY A 185 -20.55 1.06 17.27
N LEU A 186 -21.46 2.03 17.26
CA LEU A 186 -22.25 2.29 18.48
C LEU A 186 -22.96 0.99 18.94
N LYS A 187 -23.40 0.92 20.21
CA LYS A 187 -24.17 -0.23 20.71
C LYS A 187 -25.34 -0.51 19.74
N GLY A 188 -25.26 -1.60 18.98
CA GLY A 188 -26.28 -2.01 18.01
C GLY A 188 -26.07 -1.56 16.55
N ALA A 189 -24.96 -0.90 16.21
CA ALA A 189 -24.59 -0.68 14.81
C ALA A 189 -24.12 -2.01 14.20
N PRO A 190 -24.62 -2.39 13.00
CA PRO A 190 -24.29 -3.68 12.42
C PRO A 190 -22.91 -3.74 11.77
N TYR A 191 -22.15 -2.64 11.69
CA TYR A 191 -20.90 -2.58 10.91
C TYR A 191 -19.62 -2.63 11.79
N PRO A 192 -18.53 -3.24 11.29
CA PRO A 192 -17.26 -3.28 12.01
C PRO A 192 -16.59 -1.91 11.93
N ARG A 193 -16.04 -1.42 13.04
CA ARG A 193 -15.37 -0.11 13.07
C ARG A 193 -13.98 -0.09 12.41
N ARG A 194 -13.42 -1.26 12.09
CA ARG A 194 -12.13 -1.43 11.44
C ARG A 194 -12.13 -2.71 10.61
N VAL A 195 -11.44 -2.64 9.48
CA VAL A 195 -11.13 -3.76 8.60
C VAL A 195 -10.06 -4.60 9.29
N VAL A 196 -10.23 -5.93 9.35
CA VAL A 196 -9.19 -6.81 9.86
C VAL A 196 -8.01 -6.80 8.92
N GLU A 197 -6.82 -6.79 9.49
CA GLU A 197 -5.60 -6.90 8.71
C GLU A 197 -4.65 -7.85 9.43
N PRO A 198 -4.43 -9.04 8.84
CA PRO A 198 -3.80 -10.15 9.54
C PRO A 198 -2.30 -9.95 9.76
N HIS A 199 -1.66 -9.02 9.05
CA HIS A 199 -0.20 -8.83 9.07
C HIS A 199 0.26 -7.60 9.88
N TRP A 200 -0.65 -6.93 10.60
CA TRP A 200 -0.36 -5.85 11.56
C TRP A 200 0.31 -4.60 10.95
N TYR A 201 0.13 -4.37 9.65
CA TYR A 201 0.57 -3.19 8.92
C TYR A 201 -0.37 -1.99 9.08
N TYR A 202 -1.67 -2.17 9.36
CA TYR A 202 -2.56 -1.01 9.52
C TYR A 202 -2.20 -0.13 10.72
N PHE A 203 -1.87 -0.70 11.88
CA PHE A 203 -1.49 0.06 13.08
C PHE A 203 -0.55 -0.73 13.99
N ARG A 204 0.76 -0.60 13.77
CA ARG A 204 1.77 -1.31 14.57
C ARG A 204 1.77 -0.97 16.07
N ASP A 205 1.24 0.20 16.45
CA ASP A 205 1.38 0.78 17.79
C ASP A 205 0.08 0.94 18.60
N THR A 206 -1.05 0.42 18.12
CA THR A 206 -2.31 0.51 18.89
C THR A 206 -2.78 -0.87 19.30
N ASN A 207 -3.08 -1.03 20.58
CA ASN A 207 -3.83 -2.17 21.09
C ASN A 207 -5.23 -2.18 20.42
N LEU A 208 -5.30 -2.87 19.27
CA LEU A 208 -6.38 -2.79 18.26
C LEU A 208 -7.76 -3.14 18.81
N PHE A 209 -7.81 -3.92 19.89
CA PHE A 209 -9.06 -4.42 20.47
C PHE A 209 -9.92 -3.35 21.14
N HIS A 210 -9.37 -2.19 21.49
CA HIS A 210 -10.09 -1.23 22.36
C HIS A 210 -10.12 0.22 21.85
N ASN A 211 -9.22 0.60 20.95
CA ASN A 211 -9.16 1.95 20.40
C ASN A 211 -9.66 1.98 18.96
N VAL A 212 -10.90 2.43 18.80
CA VAL A 212 -11.60 2.39 17.52
C VAL A 212 -11.57 3.69 16.73
N ALA A 213 -11.13 4.79 17.37
CA ALA A 213 -10.99 6.08 16.74
C ALA A 213 -9.69 6.20 15.93
N TRP A 214 -9.74 6.92 14.80
CA TRP A 214 -8.53 7.47 14.19
C TRP A 214 -7.90 8.51 15.12
N ALA A 215 -6.58 8.44 15.29
CA ALA A 215 -5.83 9.27 16.22
C ALA A 215 -5.43 10.62 15.58
N PHE A 216 -6.43 11.39 15.13
CA PHE A 216 -6.22 12.69 14.47
C PHE A 216 -5.29 13.60 15.28
N GLY A 217 -4.29 14.19 14.62
CA GLY A 217 -3.32 15.09 15.26
C GLY A 217 -2.21 14.39 16.05
N GLU A 218 -2.30 13.08 16.29
CA GLU A 218 -1.22 12.34 16.94
C GLU A 218 -0.07 12.04 15.97
N ARG A 219 1.18 12.32 16.37
CA ARG A 219 2.37 12.09 15.54
C ARG A 219 2.51 10.65 15.03
N LYS A 220 1.97 9.67 15.77
CA LYS A 220 2.04 8.24 15.41
C LYS A 220 1.28 7.90 14.12
N VAL A 221 0.27 8.69 13.74
CA VAL A 221 -0.52 8.43 12.52
C VAL A 221 -0.05 9.23 11.30
N TYR A 222 0.93 10.13 11.46
CA TYR A 222 1.32 11.04 10.37
C TYR A 222 1.81 10.27 9.15
N GLU A 223 2.54 9.16 9.32
CA GLU A 223 2.92 8.29 8.20
C GLU A 223 1.70 7.84 7.38
N TYR A 224 0.63 7.41 8.06
CA TYR A 224 -0.59 6.89 7.44
C TYR A 224 -1.44 7.98 6.80
N GLU A 225 -1.27 9.22 7.22
CA GLU A 225 -1.98 10.38 6.69
C GLU A 225 -1.28 10.99 5.47
N MET A 226 -0.04 10.62 5.12
CA MET A 226 0.69 11.28 4.03
C MET A 226 0.43 10.62 2.68
N ALA A 227 -0.05 11.35 1.66
CA ALA A 227 -0.44 10.73 0.38
C ALA A 227 0.70 9.87 -0.23
N PRO A 228 0.42 8.62 -0.63
CA PRO A 228 1.46 7.69 -1.08
C PRO A 228 2.07 8.12 -2.42
N PHE A 229 1.38 8.92 -3.22
CA PHE A 229 1.92 9.55 -4.44
C PHE A 229 1.13 10.81 -4.80
N PRO A 230 1.71 11.75 -5.58
CA PRO A 230 3.10 11.81 -6.01
C PRO A 230 4.06 12.12 -4.84
N ILE A 231 5.32 11.66 -4.94
CA ILE A 231 6.37 11.95 -3.95
C ILE A 231 7.35 12.96 -4.58
N PRO A 232 7.37 14.23 -4.11
CA PRO A 232 8.29 15.23 -4.63
C PRO A 232 9.75 14.81 -4.43
N GLY A 233 10.56 14.88 -5.49
CA GLY A 233 11.98 14.55 -5.43
C GLY A 233 12.29 13.08 -5.15
N LEU A 234 11.35 12.16 -5.41
CA LEU A 234 11.51 10.73 -5.12
C LEU A 234 12.80 10.15 -5.67
N THR A 235 13.10 10.39 -6.95
CA THR A 235 14.29 9.81 -7.58
C THR A 235 15.56 10.30 -6.90
N GLN A 236 15.65 11.61 -6.60
CA GLN A 236 16.79 12.19 -5.89
C GLN A 236 16.91 11.63 -4.48
N GLU A 237 15.80 11.42 -3.78
CA GLU A 237 15.76 10.78 -2.47
C GLU A 237 16.31 9.35 -2.55
N ILE A 238 15.85 8.53 -3.49
CA ILE A 238 16.36 7.15 -3.68
C ILE A 238 17.85 7.15 -4.04
N LEU A 239 18.28 8.04 -4.94
CA LEU A 239 19.67 8.17 -5.35
C LEU A 239 20.58 8.67 -4.22
N SER A 240 20.03 9.34 -3.19
CA SER A 240 20.80 9.75 -2.01
C SER A 240 21.30 8.58 -1.16
N TYR A 241 20.64 7.42 -1.24
CA TYR A 241 21.06 6.19 -0.56
C TYR A 241 22.09 5.37 -1.36
N LEU A 242 22.37 5.75 -2.60
CA LEU A 242 23.33 5.06 -3.47
C LEU A 242 24.75 5.25 -2.94
N ARG A 243 25.51 4.16 -2.89
CA ARG A 243 26.89 4.15 -2.41
C ARG A 243 27.86 3.87 -3.55
N PRO A 244 29.10 4.39 -3.50
CA PRO A 244 30.14 3.99 -4.44
C PRO A 244 30.46 2.50 -4.33
N LEU A 245 30.78 1.87 -5.45
CA LEU A 245 31.31 0.51 -5.48
C LEU A 245 32.66 0.45 -4.76
N PRO A 246 32.91 -0.60 -3.95
CA PRO A 246 34.20 -0.82 -3.32
C PRO A 246 35.35 -0.79 -4.34
N PRO A 247 36.49 -0.11 -4.06
CA PRO A 247 37.61 -0.01 -5.01
C PRO A 247 38.15 -1.36 -5.49
N SER A 248 38.02 -2.40 -4.66
CA SER A 248 38.42 -3.77 -4.99
C SER A 248 37.55 -4.45 -6.06
N LEU A 249 36.43 -3.85 -6.44
CA LEU A 249 35.47 -4.34 -7.44
C LEU A 249 35.43 -3.48 -8.70
N GLN A 250 36.00 -2.28 -8.67
CA GLN A 250 36.07 -1.39 -9.84
C GLN A 250 37.02 -1.99 -10.90
N GLY A 251 36.55 -2.09 -12.15
CA GLY A 251 37.36 -2.53 -13.29
C GLY A 251 37.67 -4.04 -13.35
N LYS A 252 36.97 -4.89 -12.58
CA LYS A 252 37.11 -6.36 -12.72
C LYS A 252 36.38 -6.89 -13.97
N PRO A 253 36.94 -7.89 -14.68
CA PRO A 253 36.30 -8.48 -15.85
C PRO A 253 34.97 -9.13 -15.45
N LYS A 254 33.92 -8.77 -16.18
CA LYS A 254 32.52 -8.93 -15.79
C LYS A 254 32.00 -10.33 -16.16
N LEU A 255 31.26 -10.95 -15.24
CA LEU A 255 30.22 -11.95 -15.57
C LEU A 255 29.21 -11.41 -16.62
N SER A 256 29.16 -10.08 -16.85
CA SER A 256 28.35 -9.45 -17.89
C SER A 256 28.64 -10.01 -19.28
N LEU A 257 29.91 -10.28 -19.62
CA LEU A 257 30.25 -10.78 -20.96
C LEU A 257 29.72 -12.21 -21.19
N GLU A 258 29.63 -13.00 -20.13
CA GLU A 258 29.06 -14.36 -20.20
C GLU A 258 27.54 -14.32 -20.24
N LEU A 259 26.91 -13.40 -19.49
CA LEU A 259 25.45 -13.21 -19.49
C LEU A 259 24.95 -12.63 -20.82
N GLU A 260 25.63 -11.60 -21.35
CA GLU A 260 25.33 -10.98 -22.66
C GLU A 260 25.54 -11.95 -23.83
N ALA A 261 26.42 -12.95 -23.66
CA ALA A 261 26.64 -14.00 -24.64
C ALA A 261 25.54 -15.09 -24.64
N LEU A 262 24.67 -15.13 -23.63
CA LEU A 262 23.54 -16.05 -23.61
C LEU A 262 22.46 -15.60 -24.60
N PRO A 263 21.70 -16.54 -25.21
CA PRO A 263 20.49 -16.19 -25.95
C PRO A 263 19.53 -15.39 -25.07
N THR A 264 18.80 -14.44 -25.68
CA THR A 264 17.86 -13.56 -24.99
C THR A 264 16.85 -14.36 -24.16
N GLU A 265 16.41 -15.52 -24.64
CA GLU A 265 15.47 -16.39 -23.94
C GLU A 265 16.02 -16.88 -22.59
N ILE A 266 17.33 -17.17 -22.52
CA ILE A 266 17.98 -17.61 -21.28
C ILE A 266 18.21 -16.42 -20.34
N GLN A 267 18.53 -15.25 -20.89
CA GLN A 267 18.64 -14.02 -20.10
C GLN A 267 17.29 -13.67 -19.46
N ASP A 268 16.21 -13.71 -20.24
CA ASP A 268 14.84 -13.48 -19.77
C ASP A 268 14.46 -14.49 -18.69
N MET A 269 14.78 -15.78 -18.88
CA MET A 269 14.58 -16.78 -17.83
C MET A 269 15.32 -16.43 -16.54
N ILE A 270 16.60 -16.00 -16.63
CA ILE A 270 17.38 -15.61 -15.45
C ILE A 270 16.74 -14.42 -14.73
N TYR A 271 16.32 -13.39 -15.48
CA TYR A 271 15.67 -12.21 -14.91
C TYR A 271 14.33 -12.54 -14.28
N ASN A 272 13.52 -13.36 -14.96
CA ASN A 272 12.23 -13.81 -14.48
C ASN A 272 12.32 -14.57 -13.15
N ASN A 273 13.41 -15.34 -12.95
CA ASN A 273 13.68 -16.05 -11.70
C ASN A 273 14.09 -15.13 -10.52
N LEU A 274 14.31 -13.83 -10.76
CA LEU A 274 14.51 -12.87 -9.67
C LEU A 274 13.19 -12.46 -9.01
N HIS A 275 12.05 -12.71 -9.65
CA HIS A 275 10.75 -12.31 -9.13
C HIS A 275 10.08 -13.42 -8.31
N PRO A 276 9.46 -13.09 -7.17
CA PRO A 276 9.43 -11.78 -6.52
C PRO A 276 10.75 -11.48 -5.79
N PHE A 277 11.26 -10.25 -5.91
CA PHE A 277 12.48 -9.83 -5.22
C PHE A 277 12.15 -9.15 -3.89
N VAL A 278 11.69 -9.95 -2.92
CA VAL A 278 11.21 -9.48 -1.61
C VAL A 278 12.13 -9.97 -0.49
N ASN A 279 12.53 -9.06 0.39
CA ASN A 279 13.35 -9.32 1.57
C ASN A 279 14.64 -10.15 1.33
N PRO A 280 15.45 -9.83 0.31
CA PRO A 280 16.68 -10.58 0.02
C PRO A 280 17.72 -10.39 1.12
N GLY A 281 18.71 -11.27 1.23
CA GLY A 281 19.89 -10.99 2.08
C GLY A 281 20.61 -9.71 1.65
N GLN A 282 21.10 -8.92 2.61
CA GLN A 282 21.84 -7.68 2.33
C GLN A 282 23.24 -7.91 1.74
N THR A 283 23.79 -9.12 1.88
CA THR A 283 25.05 -9.50 1.25
C THR A 283 24.89 -9.51 -0.27
N CYS A 284 25.64 -8.64 -0.94
CA CYS A 284 25.66 -8.60 -2.39
C CYS A 284 26.37 -9.84 -2.96
N THR A 285 25.69 -10.49 -3.90
CA THR A 285 26.19 -11.68 -4.60
C THR A 285 27.18 -11.33 -5.70
N ARG A 286 27.08 -10.12 -6.27
CA ARG A 286 27.89 -9.65 -7.41
C ARG A 286 27.80 -10.54 -8.64
N ALA A 287 26.74 -11.36 -8.72
CA ALA A 287 26.51 -12.27 -9.83
C ALA A 287 26.08 -11.52 -11.10
N LEU A 288 25.33 -10.44 -10.93
CA LEU A 288 24.87 -9.57 -12.00
C LEU A 288 25.65 -8.25 -12.01
N PRO A 289 25.84 -7.63 -13.20
CA PRO A 289 26.48 -6.32 -13.32
C PRO A 289 25.70 -5.24 -12.57
N SER A 290 26.39 -4.25 -12.02
CA SER A 290 25.74 -3.17 -11.27
C SER A 290 24.76 -2.36 -12.13
N SER A 291 25.12 -2.05 -13.37
CA SER A 291 24.25 -1.38 -14.34
C SER A 291 22.95 -2.14 -14.61
N LEU A 292 22.97 -3.47 -14.56
CA LEU A 292 21.77 -4.27 -14.75
C LEU A 292 20.78 -4.10 -13.58
N TRP A 293 21.26 -4.01 -12.33
CA TRP A 293 20.41 -3.70 -11.18
C TRP A 293 19.76 -2.31 -11.29
N ARG A 294 20.51 -1.32 -11.80
CA ARG A 294 19.97 0.01 -12.14
C ARG A 294 18.85 -0.11 -13.17
N ASP A 295 19.12 -0.80 -14.27
CA ASP A 295 18.17 -0.89 -15.38
C ASP A 295 16.89 -1.61 -14.93
N MET A 296 17.01 -2.71 -14.17
CA MET A 296 15.84 -3.41 -13.60
C MET A 296 15.03 -2.53 -12.63
N LEU A 297 15.68 -1.65 -11.86
CA LEU A 297 15.02 -0.70 -10.97
C LEU A 297 14.22 0.35 -11.74
N PHE A 298 14.86 1.04 -12.69
CA PHE A 298 14.23 2.13 -13.45
C PHE A 298 13.23 1.62 -14.49
N ASN A 299 13.39 0.40 -14.99
CA ASN A 299 12.44 -0.26 -15.89
C ASN A 299 11.28 -0.95 -15.15
N ARG A 300 11.15 -0.75 -13.83
CA ARG A 300 10.03 -1.26 -13.00
C ARG A 300 9.94 -2.78 -12.95
N GLN A 301 11.05 -3.46 -13.22
CA GLN A 301 11.09 -4.91 -13.23
C GLN A 301 11.21 -5.43 -11.79
N ILE A 302 12.14 -4.92 -10.99
CA ILE A 302 12.52 -5.55 -9.72
C ILE A 302 11.79 -5.01 -8.48
N LEU A 303 11.45 -3.70 -8.46
CA LEU A 303 10.75 -3.04 -7.35
C LEU A 303 9.56 -2.23 -7.88
N PRO A 304 8.42 -2.88 -8.18
CA PRO A 304 7.29 -2.24 -8.85
C PRO A 304 6.63 -1.11 -8.04
N TRP A 305 6.84 -1.06 -6.73
CA TRP A 305 6.36 0.01 -5.84
C TRP A 305 7.08 1.36 -6.03
N LEU A 306 8.15 1.39 -6.84
CA LEU A 306 8.88 2.59 -7.26
C LEU A 306 8.63 2.89 -8.75
N TRP A 307 7.38 2.79 -9.20
CA TRP A 307 7.02 2.88 -10.62
C TRP A 307 7.29 4.25 -11.27
N ASP A 308 7.38 5.33 -10.49
CA ASP A 308 7.50 6.73 -10.93
C ASP A 308 8.93 7.28 -10.78
N LEU A 309 9.95 6.41 -10.76
CA LEU A 309 11.34 6.84 -10.86
C LEU A 309 11.63 7.49 -12.23
N ASP A 310 12.30 8.63 -12.17
CA ASP A 310 12.67 9.43 -13.34
C ASP A 310 14.04 9.03 -13.86
N ILE A 311 14.07 8.29 -14.96
CA ILE A 311 15.31 7.82 -15.60
C ILE A 311 16.22 8.98 -16.02
N SER A 312 15.66 10.16 -16.35
CA SER A 312 16.45 11.31 -16.77
C SER A 312 17.31 11.88 -15.64
N ALA A 313 16.94 11.61 -14.37
CA ALA A 313 17.73 12.00 -13.21
C ALA A 313 19.08 11.27 -13.15
N LEU A 314 19.27 10.16 -13.87
CA LEU A 314 20.54 9.44 -13.90
C LEU A 314 21.69 10.26 -14.54
N GLN A 315 21.34 11.22 -15.39
CA GLN A 315 22.29 12.14 -16.02
C GLN A 315 22.77 13.24 -15.06
N SER A 316 22.17 13.35 -13.87
CA SER A 316 22.59 14.30 -12.86
C SER A 316 23.86 13.85 -12.13
N TYR A 317 24.55 14.82 -11.52
CA TYR A 317 25.75 14.58 -10.73
C TYR A 317 25.38 14.41 -9.25
N PRO A 318 26.04 13.48 -8.53
CA PRO A 318 25.88 13.36 -7.10
C PRO A 318 26.30 14.64 -6.39
N VAL A 319 25.52 15.03 -5.38
CA VAL A 319 25.85 16.14 -4.49
C VAL A 319 26.89 15.68 -3.45
N THR A 320 28.08 15.27 -3.90
CA THR A 320 29.20 14.96 -2.98
C THR A 320 30.31 15.98 -3.12
N PRO A 321 30.68 16.70 -2.04
CA PRO A 321 31.64 17.82 -2.10
C PRO A 321 33.09 17.46 -2.47
N ASP A 322 33.52 16.19 -2.30
CA ASP A 322 34.96 15.88 -2.17
C ASP A 322 35.56 14.93 -3.23
N ALA A 323 34.82 14.57 -4.28
CA ALA A 323 35.38 13.75 -5.37
C ALA A 323 35.59 14.62 -6.62
N GLY A 324 36.85 14.94 -6.92
CA GLY A 324 37.26 15.73 -8.10
C GLY A 324 36.96 15.11 -9.47
N ASN A 325 36.10 14.08 -9.54
CA ASN A 325 35.54 13.53 -10.76
C ASN A 325 34.01 13.62 -10.67
N PHE A 326 33.42 14.55 -11.42
CA PHE A 326 31.97 14.65 -11.62
C PHE A 326 31.52 13.45 -12.47
N LEU A 327 31.24 12.31 -11.83
CA LEU A 327 30.66 11.14 -12.50
C LEU A 327 29.16 11.16 -12.28
N THR A 328 28.39 11.01 -13.35
CA THR A 328 26.93 10.91 -13.29
C THR A 328 26.48 9.60 -12.65
N TYR A 329 25.21 9.49 -12.30
CA TYR A 329 24.64 8.21 -11.82
C TYR A 329 24.63 7.12 -12.91
N GLU A 330 24.66 7.49 -14.19
CA GLU A 330 24.80 6.53 -15.30
C GLU A 330 26.17 5.87 -15.39
N ALA A 331 27.20 6.40 -14.71
CA ALA A 331 28.56 5.90 -14.86
C ALA A 331 28.70 4.42 -14.46
N ASP A 332 29.16 3.61 -15.42
CA ASP A 332 29.37 2.18 -15.22
C ASP A 332 30.47 1.90 -14.20
N ASP A 333 30.28 0.85 -13.41
CA ASP A 333 31.24 0.35 -12.42
C ASP A 333 31.65 1.38 -11.35
N VAL A 334 30.86 2.45 -11.17
CA VAL A 334 31.06 3.47 -10.13
C VAL A 334 30.14 3.25 -8.92
N TRP A 335 28.89 2.91 -9.16
CA TRP A 335 27.83 2.89 -8.14
C TRP A 335 27.37 1.48 -7.79
N ASP A 336 27.07 1.25 -6.51
CA ASP A 336 26.63 -0.04 -5.97
C ASP A 336 25.10 -0.17 -6.03
N TRP A 337 24.59 -0.42 -7.22
CA TRP A 337 23.17 -0.57 -7.49
C TRP A 337 22.58 -1.85 -6.88
N GLU A 338 23.35 -2.94 -6.82
CA GLU A 338 22.90 -4.18 -6.15
C GLU A 338 22.60 -3.93 -4.68
N LEU A 339 23.50 -3.23 -3.97
CA LEU A 339 23.28 -2.91 -2.56
C LEU A 339 22.05 -2.02 -2.37
N LEU A 340 21.88 -1.01 -3.23
CA LEU A 340 20.70 -0.14 -3.18
C LEU A 340 19.41 -0.94 -3.36
N VAL A 341 19.30 -1.75 -4.42
CA VAL A 341 18.09 -2.53 -4.72
C VAL A 341 17.80 -3.54 -3.60
N ARG A 342 18.82 -4.24 -3.07
CA ARG A 342 18.66 -5.14 -1.91
C ARG A 342 18.18 -4.40 -0.66
N THR A 343 18.68 -3.19 -0.42
CA THR A 343 18.26 -2.35 0.70
C THR A 343 16.80 -1.94 0.55
N LEU A 344 16.41 -1.43 -0.62
CA LEU A 344 15.03 -1.01 -0.92
C LEU A 344 14.03 -2.19 -0.89
N ALA A 345 14.50 -3.41 -1.16
CA ALA A 345 13.71 -4.63 -1.10
C ALA A 345 13.45 -5.14 0.34
N GLN A 346 14.14 -4.61 1.35
CA GLN A 346 13.96 -5.04 2.74
C GLN A 346 12.55 -4.66 3.25
N VAL A 347 11.94 -5.59 3.98
CA VAL A 347 10.62 -5.43 4.62
C VAL A 347 10.63 -4.32 5.69
N GLU A 348 11.72 -4.24 6.43
CA GLU A 348 11.89 -3.37 7.61
C GLU A 348 12.80 -2.17 7.33
N VAL A 349 12.99 -1.80 6.05
CA VAL A 349 13.98 -0.77 5.64
C VAL A 349 13.79 0.60 6.33
N PHE A 350 12.57 0.91 6.76
CA PHE A 350 12.18 2.16 7.41
C PHE A 350 12.17 2.09 8.94
N GLU A 351 12.43 0.91 9.53
CA GLU A 351 12.44 0.76 10.99
C GLU A 351 13.64 1.46 11.63
N PRO A 352 13.54 1.87 12.90
CA PRO A 352 14.67 2.43 13.64
C PRO A 352 15.91 1.53 13.57
N GLY A 353 17.04 2.12 13.20
CA GLY A 353 18.32 1.43 13.00
C GLY A 353 18.59 0.99 11.55
N ASN A 354 17.59 1.04 10.66
CA ASN A 354 17.77 0.68 9.25
C ASN A 354 18.15 1.88 8.36
N PRO A 355 18.70 1.62 7.15
CA PRO A 355 19.27 2.68 6.30
C PRO A 355 18.29 3.78 5.90
N LEU A 356 17.00 3.48 5.74
CA LEU A 356 15.98 4.43 5.30
C LEU A 356 15.08 4.90 6.46
N GLN A 357 15.50 4.77 7.73
CA GLN A 357 14.70 5.18 8.89
C GLN A 357 14.21 6.65 8.85
N HIS A 358 14.93 7.51 8.13
CA HIS A 358 14.63 8.95 7.97
C HIS A 358 14.00 9.30 6.62
N ALA A 359 13.65 8.30 5.81
CA ALA A 359 13.01 8.54 4.53
C ALA A 359 11.68 9.30 4.70
N PRO A 360 11.23 10.02 3.66
CA PRO A 360 9.94 10.70 3.64
C PRO A 360 8.79 9.77 4.07
N LEU A 361 7.90 10.26 4.93
CA LEU A 361 6.66 9.62 5.36
C LEU A 361 5.79 9.20 4.18
N ARG A 362 5.73 9.96 3.09
CA ARG A 362 5.01 9.54 1.88
C ARG A 362 5.58 8.25 1.28
N LEU A 363 6.92 8.12 1.28
CA LEU A 363 7.60 6.92 0.78
C LEU A 363 7.33 5.71 1.68
N ARG A 364 7.36 5.93 2.99
CA ARG A 364 7.02 4.92 4.01
C ARG A 364 5.56 4.46 3.85
N ASN A 365 4.61 5.40 3.73
CA ASN A 365 3.20 5.11 3.48
C ASN A 365 3.01 4.30 2.19
N ARG A 366 3.68 4.72 1.10
CA ARG A 366 3.63 4.01 -0.18
C ARG A 366 4.10 2.57 -0.04
N ARG A 367 5.27 2.32 0.57
CA ARG A 367 5.74 0.95 0.74
C ARG A 367 4.79 0.15 1.63
N ARG A 368 4.24 0.75 2.69
CA ARG A 368 3.24 0.09 3.56
C ARG A 368 2.02 -0.37 2.76
N ILE A 369 1.39 0.54 2.02
CA ILE A 369 0.21 0.24 1.19
C ILE A 369 0.55 -0.79 0.13
N TRP A 370 1.73 -0.69 -0.50
CA TRP A 370 2.17 -1.69 -1.47
C TRP A 370 2.30 -3.07 -0.84
N ARG A 371 2.87 -3.17 0.37
CA ARG A 371 3.00 -4.44 1.08
C ARG A 371 1.64 -5.04 1.45
N LEU A 372 0.71 -4.21 1.88
CA LEU A 372 -0.68 -4.62 2.13
C LEU A 372 -1.36 -5.25 0.91
N LEU A 373 -1.03 -4.77 -0.29
CA LEU A 373 -1.51 -5.34 -1.56
C LEU A 373 -0.68 -6.58 -2.00
N GLU A 374 0.65 -6.52 -1.83
CA GLU A 374 1.61 -7.56 -2.23
C GLU A 374 1.41 -8.86 -1.43
N GLU A 375 1.13 -8.72 -0.14
CA GLU A 375 0.95 -9.82 0.83
C GLU A 375 -0.53 -10.22 0.98
N ALA A 376 -1.47 -9.56 0.28
CA ALA A 376 -2.86 -10.00 0.22
C ALA A 376 -2.94 -11.39 -0.44
N GLU A 377 -3.58 -12.32 0.26
CA GLU A 377 -3.75 -13.71 -0.14
C GLU A 377 -5.20 -14.13 0.06
N ASP A 378 -5.64 -15.10 -0.75
CA ASP A 378 -6.88 -15.79 -0.48
C ASP A 378 -6.82 -16.46 0.90
N GLU A 379 -7.91 -16.36 1.65
CA GLU A 379 -8.03 -16.81 3.04
C GLU A 379 -7.05 -16.12 4.03
N ASP A 380 -6.56 -14.90 3.73
CA ASP A 380 -5.53 -14.22 4.56
C ASP A 380 -5.94 -14.00 6.03
N ILE A 381 -7.23 -13.93 6.33
CA ILE A 381 -7.75 -13.74 7.68
C ILE A 381 -8.00 -15.02 8.47
N GLU A 382 -7.79 -16.23 7.91
CA GLU A 382 -8.10 -17.49 8.63
C GLU A 382 -7.30 -17.66 9.92
N GLU A 383 -5.99 -17.43 9.89
CA GLU A 383 -5.15 -17.51 11.10
C GLU A 383 -5.64 -16.53 12.17
N TRP A 384 -6.10 -15.36 11.73
CA TRP A 384 -6.68 -14.37 12.60
C TRP A 384 -8.01 -14.87 13.21
N LEU A 385 -8.91 -15.47 12.42
CA LEU A 385 -10.18 -16.04 12.88
C LEU A 385 -9.95 -17.18 13.89
N ASP A 386 -9.03 -18.10 13.60
CA ASP A 386 -8.65 -19.21 14.48
C ASP A 386 -8.13 -18.75 15.84
N SER A 387 -7.32 -17.69 15.85
CA SER A 387 -6.71 -17.18 17.06
C SER A 387 -7.65 -16.35 17.94
N HIS A 388 -8.64 -15.65 17.35
CA HIS A 388 -9.45 -14.66 18.08
C HIS A 388 -10.93 -15.04 18.24
N VAL A 389 -11.51 -15.80 17.30
CA VAL A 389 -12.92 -16.21 17.34
C VAL A 389 -13.08 -17.56 18.01
N TYR A 390 -12.27 -18.55 17.61
CA TYR A 390 -12.44 -19.94 18.06
C TYR A 390 -11.82 -20.26 19.43
N LYS A 391 -10.87 -19.45 19.93
CA LYS A 391 -10.33 -19.57 21.30
C LYS A 391 -11.27 -19.03 22.39
N ARG A 392 -12.47 -18.56 22.05
CA ARG A 392 -13.52 -18.14 23.02
C ARG A 392 -14.50 -19.26 23.42
N LYS A 393 -14.25 -20.52 23.05
CA LYS A 393 -15.04 -21.68 23.52
C LYS A 393 -14.61 -22.19 24.88
#